data_AF-A0A317DPP6-F1
#
_entry.id   AF-A0A317DPP6-F1
#
_cell.length_a   1.000
_cell.length_b   1.000
_cell.length_c   1.000
_cell.angle_alpha   90.00
_cell.angle_beta   90.00
_cell.angle_gamma   90.00
#
_symmetry.space_group_name_H-M   'P 1'
#
loop_
_entity.id
_entity.type
_entity.pdbx_description
1 polymer ?
#
loop_
_entity_poly.entity_id
_entity_poly.type
_entity_poly.pdbx_seq_one_letter_code
_entity_poly.pdbx_strand_id
1 'polypeptide(L)'
;MAGSVLTSTATCTAYRAVCGGKPDAPGVQAPVSGRVLAERVGWLADLVRGMADEVIGARWSDADLAELAGGVGPDGRRLPGNGWMALRRLGWGAVPPAGVVVSDRVRRIAEEEA
;
A
#
# COMPACT_ATOMS: atom_id res chain seq x y z
N MET A 1 -13.72 -25.48 -13.22
CA MET A 1 -13.80 -24.04 -13.52
C MET A 1 -12.79 -23.33 -12.64
N ALA A 2 -11.54 -23.21 -13.12
CA ALA A 2 -10.49 -22.49 -12.39
C ALA A 2 -10.82 -20.99 -12.44
N GLY A 3 -11.23 -20.44 -11.31
CA GLY A 3 -11.47 -19.00 -11.17
C GLY A 3 -10.15 -18.26 -11.37
N SER A 4 -10.07 -17.50 -12.47
CA SER A 4 -9.04 -16.49 -12.67
C SER A 4 -8.99 -15.60 -11.43
N VAL A 5 -7.95 -15.74 -10.61
CA VAL A 5 -7.63 -14.77 -9.56
C VAL A 5 -7.19 -13.53 -10.32
N LEU A 6 -8.13 -12.62 -10.55
CA LEU A 6 -7.83 -11.28 -11.02
C LEU A 6 -6.86 -10.68 -10.01
N THR A 7 -5.59 -10.63 -10.36
CA THR A 7 -4.56 -9.91 -9.60
C THR A 7 -5.04 -8.47 -9.49
N SER A 8 -5.59 -8.11 -8.33
CA SER A 8 -5.98 -6.73 -8.04
C SER A 8 -4.69 -5.92 -7.90
N THR A 9 -4.18 -5.46 -9.03
CA THR A 9 -3.05 -4.53 -9.08
C THR A 9 -3.57 -3.18 -8.61
N ALA A 10 -3.24 -2.81 -7.38
CA ALA A 10 -3.41 -1.46 -6.88
C ALA A 10 -2.33 -0.56 -7.53
N THR A 11 -2.47 -0.32 -8.83
CA THR A 11 -1.89 0.90 -9.40
C THR A 11 -2.60 2.05 -8.72
N CYS A 12 -1.91 3.16 -8.42
CA CYS A 12 -2.56 4.38 -7.97
C CYS A 12 -3.57 4.81 -9.04
N THR A 13 -4.82 4.35 -8.91
CA THR A 13 -5.88 4.34 -9.93
C THR A 13 -6.42 5.73 -10.31
N ALA A 14 -5.72 6.79 -9.89
CA ALA A 14 -5.96 8.16 -10.31
C ALA A 14 -5.17 8.56 -11.57
N TYR A 15 -4.25 7.74 -12.10
CA TYR A 15 -3.57 8.11 -13.34
C TYR A 15 -4.56 8.11 -14.51
N ARG A 16 -5.04 9.30 -14.86
CA ARG A 16 -5.99 9.65 -15.94
C ARG A 16 -7.45 9.20 -15.76
N ALA A 17 -7.79 8.42 -14.73
CA ALA A 17 -9.16 7.98 -14.46
C ALA A 17 -9.85 7.36 -15.71
N VAL A 18 -9.12 6.50 -16.43
CA VAL A 18 -9.62 5.84 -17.64
C VAL A 18 -9.74 4.33 -17.44
N CYS A 19 -10.71 3.71 -18.12
CA CYS A 19 -10.80 2.26 -18.30
C CYS A 19 -10.43 1.87 -19.73
N GLY A 20 -9.70 0.78 -19.89
CA GLY A 20 -9.34 0.22 -21.19
C GLY A 20 -10.46 -0.63 -21.76
N GLY A 21 -10.99 -0.20 -22.90
CA GLY A 21 -11.78 -0.99 -23.83
C GLY A 21 -13.20 -1.27 -23.37
N LYS A 22 -14.18 -0.63 -24.02
CA LYS A 22 -15.53 -1.21 -24.01
C LYS A 22 -15.48 -2.58 -24.70
N PRO A 23 -16.41 -3.52 -24.39
CA PRO A 23 -16.48 -4.80 -25.10
C PRO A 23 -16.53 -4.66 -26.63
N ASP A 24 -17.13 -3.57 -27.13
CA ASP A 24 -17.27 -3.18 -28.53
C ASP A 24 -16.08 -2.38 -29.09
N ALA A 25 -15.16 -1.91 -28.25
CA ALA A 25 -13.97 -1.16 -28.68
C ALA A 25 -12.75 -1.40 -27.77
N PRO A 26 -12.15 -2.60 -27.78
CA PRO A 26 -10.94 -2.92 -27.02
C PRO A 26 -9.81 -1.93 -27.34
N GLY A 27 -9.12 -1.43 -26.31
CA GLY A 27 -7.99 -0.50 -26.47
C GLY A 27 -8.35 0.99 -26.49
N VAL A 28 -9.63 1.36 -26.62
CA VAL A 28 -10.07 2.76 -26.45
C VAL A 28 -10.19 3.08 -24.96
N GLN A 29 -9.44 4.10 -24.51
CA GLN A 29 -9.53 4.61 -23.14
C GLN A 29 -10.73 5.55 -23.03
N ALA A 30 -11.64 5.25 -22.10
CA ALA A 30 -12.76 6.14 -21.77
C ALA A 30 -12.68 6.58 -20.30
N PRO A 31 -13.08 7.82 -19.96
CA PRO A 31 -13.19 8.25 -18.57
C PRO A 31 -14.10 7.30 -17.78
N VAL A 32 -13.71 6.97 -16.56
CA VAL A 32 -14.58 6.22 -15.64
C VAL A 32 -15.69 7.12 -15.11
N SER A 33 -16.84 6.54 -14.77
CA SER A 33 -17.89 7.30 -14.09
C SER A 33 -17.42 7.73 -12.69
N GLY A 34 -18.02 8.81 -12.17
CA GLY A 34 -17.72 9.29 -10.81
C GLY A 34 -17.91 8.21 -9.74
N ARG A 35 -18.92 7.35 -9.90
CA ARG A 35 -19.14 6.19 -9.02
C ARG A 35 -17.97 5.21 -9.04
N VAL A 36 -17.51 4.81 -10.23
CA VAL A 36 -16.38 3.87 -10.37
C VAL A 36 -15.09 4.49 -9.82
N LEU A 37 -14.90 5.80 -10.02
CA LEU A 37 -13.77 6.51 -9.43
C LEU A 37 -13.82 6.47 -7.89
N ALA A 38 -14.98 6.78 -7.30
CA ALA A 38 -15.17 6.76 -5.85
C ALA A 38 -14.94 5.37 -5.25
N GLU A 39 -15.46 4.30 -5.89
CA GLU A 39 -15.23 2.92 -5.45
C GLU A 39 -13.74 2.56 -5.45
N ARG A 40 -13.00 2.94 -6.50
CA ARG A 40 -11.55 2.67 -6.60
C ARG A 40 -10.72 3.46 -5.58
N VAL A 41 -11.03 4.74 -5.41
CA VAL A 41 -10.32 5.60 -4.45
C VAL A 41 -10.61 5.15 -3.02
N GLY A 42 -11.88 4.86 -2.70
CA GLY A 42 -12.28 4.34 -1.40
C GLY A 42 -11.57 3.04 -1.07
N TRP A 43 -11.57 2.08 -1.99
CA TRP A 43 -10.86 0.81 -1.79
C TRP A 43 -9.35 1.00 -1.56
N LEU A 44 -8.70 1.91 -2.30
CA LEU A 44 -7.28 2.19 -2.10
C LEU A 44 -7.02 2.83 -0.72
N ALA A 45 -7.89 3.74 -0.28
CA ALA A 45 -7.79 4.36 1.04
C ALA A 45 -7.96 3.32 2.16
N ASP A 46 -8.97 2.44 2.04
CA ASP A 46 -9.20 1.35 2.99
C ASP A 46 -8.03 0.37 3.03
N LEU A 47 -7.42 0.06 1.87
CA LEU A 47 -6.24 -0.80 1.79
C LEU A 47 -5.03 -0.18 2.50
N VAL A 48 -4.76 1.10 2.26
CA VAL A 48 -3.66 1.82 2.94
C VAL A 48 -3.90 1.86 4.45
N ARG A 49 -5.11 2.22 4.86
CA ARG A 49 -5.50 2.24 6.27
C ARG A 49 -5.29 0.87 6.93
N GLY A 50 -5.81 -0.20 6.32
CA GLY A 50 -5.65 -1.55 6.87
C GLY A 50 -4.19 -1.97 7.01
N MET A 51 -3.35 -1.65 6.02
CA MET A 51 -1.92 -1.93 6.12
C MET A 51 -1.21 -1.13 7.22
N ALA A 52 -1.60 0.13 7.44
CA ALA A 52 -1.06 0.96 8.51
C ALA A 52 -1.51 0.47 9.89
N ASP A 53 -2.81 0.16 10.04
CA ASP A 53 -3.39 -0.38 11.28
C ASP A 53 -2.67 -1.65 11.74
N GLU A 54 -2.29 -2.55 10.82
CA GLU A 54 -1.50 -3.75 11.14
C GLU A 54 -0.09 -3.43 11.63
N VAL A 55 0.59 -2.43 11.05
CA VAL A 55 1.92 -2.00 11.51
C VAL A 55 1.82 -1.39 12.91
N ILE A 56 0.88 -0.47 13.13
CA ILE A 56 0.64 0.16 14.42
C ILE A 56 0.33 -0.90 15.48
N GLY A 57 -0.63 -1.79 15.19
CA GLY A 57 -1.05 -2.84 16.10
C GLY A 57 0.08 -3.79 16.49
N ALA A 58 1.05 -4.00 15.59
CA ALA A 58 2.18 -4.91 15.83
C ALA A 58 3.42 -4.24 16.45
N ARG A 59 3.61 -2.92 16.31
CA ARG A 59 4.92 -2.26 16.52
C ARG A 59 4.91 -1.01 17.40
N TRP A 60 3.79 -0.68 18.03
CA TRP A 60 3.66 0.51 18.89
C TRP A 60 3.63 0.12 20.38
N SER A 61 4.38 -0.92 20.77
CA SER A 61 4.63 -1.23 22.17
C SER A 61 5.81 -0.42 22.72
N ASP A 62 5.93 -0.28 24.04
CA ASP A 62 7.08 0.39 24.67
C ASP A 62 8.43 -0.21 24.23
N ALA A 63 8.47 -1.53 23.98
CA ALA A 63 9.68 -2.22 23.53
C ALA A 63 10.06 -1.84 22.10
N ASP A 64 9.09 -1.81 21.19
CA ASP A 64 9.33 -1.39 19.80
C ASP A 64 9.72 0.10 19.75
N LEU A 65 9.05 0.96 20.52
CA LEU A 65 9.40 2.38 20.60
C LEU A 65 10.82 2.58 21.15
N ALA A 66 11.26 1.77 22.10
CA ALA A 66 12.65 1.77 22.56
C ALA A 66 13.64 1.33 21.46
N GLU A 67 13.30 0.31 20.66
CA GLU A 67 14.09 -0.11 19.51
C GLU A 67 14.22 1.01 18.47
N LEU A 68 13.10 1.66 18.13
CA LEU A 68 13.07 2.80 17.21
C LEU A 68 13.91 3.98 17.75
N ALA A 69 13.76 4.29 19.04
CA ALA A 69 14.51 5.35 19.71
C ALA A 69 16.02 5.05 19.80
N GLY A 70 16.41 3.77 19.80
CA GLY A 70 17.80 3.34 19.73
C GLY A 70 18.50 3.79 18.43
N GLY A 71 17.74 4.06 17.37
CA GLY A 71 18.25 4.71 16.16
C GLY A 71 19.23 3.87 15.34
N VAL A 72 19.33 2.57 15.61
CA VAL A 72 20.21 1.61 14.92
C VAL A 72 19.39 0.37 14.56
N GLY A 73 19.47 -0.05 13.30
CA GLY A 73 18.78 -1.24 12.81
C GLY A 73 19.49 -2.55 13.17
N PRO A 74 18.88 -3.71 12.85
CA PRO A 74 19.43 -5.04 13.15
C PRO A 74 20.77 -5.32 12.45
N ASP A 75 21.07 -4.58 11.39
CA ASP A 75 22.33 -4.64 10.64
C ASP A 75 23.45 -3.76 11.24
N GLY A 76 23.22 -3.17 12.42
CA GLY A 76 24.15 -2.27 13.10
C GLY A 76 24.28 -0.90 12.46
N ARG A 77 23.47 -0.57 11.45
CA ARG A 77 23.50 0.74 10.78
C ARG A 77 22.46 1.67 11.36
N ARG A 78 22.78 2.97 11.37
CA ARG A 78 21.85 4.01 11.79
C ARG A 78 20.54 3.95 10.98
N LEU A 79 19.42 4.15 11.65
CA LEU A 79 18.13 4.32 11.01
C LEU A 79 18.12 5.60 10.16
N PRO A 80 17.49 5.59 8.97
CA PRO A 80 17.30 6.80 8.17
C PRO A 80 16.36 7.78 8.87
N GLY A 81 16.45 9.06 8.51
CA GLY A 81 15.52 10.08 9.00
C GLY A 81 14.11 10.04 8.39
N ASN A 82 13.88 9.17 7.40
CA ASN A 82 12.56 8.98 6.79
C ASN A 82 11.86 7.80 7.48
N GLY A 83 10.66 8.02 8.03
CA GLY A 83 9.90 7.03 8.80
C GLY A 83 9.75 5.69 8.08
N TRP A 84 9.19 5.68 6.87
CA TRP A 84 9.03 4.45 6.10
C TRP A 84 10.33 3.67 5.86
N MET A 85 11.47 4.35 5.70
CA MET A 85 12.76 3.67 5.50
C MET A 85 13.30 3.10 6.81
N ALA A 86 13.02 3.75 7.95
CA ALA A 86 13.35 3.24 9.27
C ALA A 86 12.55 1.97 9.55
N LEU A 87 11.22 2.00 9.33
CA LEU A 87 10.36 0.83 9.46
C LEU A 87 10.87 -0.35 8.61
N ARG A 88 11.16 -0.11 7.33
CA ARG A 88 11.71 -1.17 6.46
C ARG A 88 13.05 -1.71 6.93
N ARG A 89 13.94 -0.88 7.49
CA ARG A 89 15.23 -1.33 8.03
C ARG A 89 15.05 -2.17 9.30
N LEU A 90 14.05 -1.87 10.11
CA LEU A 90 13.66 -2.65 11.28
C LEU A 90 12.89 -3.94 10.92
N GLY A 91 12.55 -4.12 9.63
CA GLY A 91 11.75 -5.26 9.19
C GLY A 91 10.25 -5.10 9.47
N TRP A 92 9.79 -3.87 9.72
CA TRP A 92 8.41 -3.52 10.07
C TRP A 92 7.59 -3.00 8.88
N GLY A 93 8.08 -3.20 7.66
CA GLY A 93 7.42 -2.69 6.45
C GLY A 93 6.01 -3.25 6.28
N ALA A 94 5.10 -2.42 5.79
CA ALA A 94 3.71 -2.80 5.56
C ALA A 94 3.61 -3.95 4.54
N VAL A 95 2.72 -4.90 4.83
CA VAL A 95 2.49 -6.08 3.99
C VAL A 95 1.08 -6.02 3.42
N PRO A 96 0.90 -6.13 2.09
CA PRO A 96 -0.43 -6.16 1.49
C PRO A 96 -1.16 -7.47 1.87
N PRO A 97 -2.50 -7.44 1.96
CA PRO A 97 -3.29 -8.65 2.15
C PRO A 97 -2.99 -9.71 1.08
N ALA A 98 -3.16 -10.98 1.44
CA ALA A 98 -2.92 -12.09 0.53
C ALA A 98 -3.70 -11.93 -0.79
N GLY A 99 -3.00 -12.10 -1.92
CA GLY A 99 -3.57 -11.94 -3.26
C GLY A 99 -3.66 -10.49 -3.77
N VAL A 100 -3.27 -9.49 -2.97
CA VAL A 100 -3.22 -8.09 -3.38
C VAL A 100 -1.78 -7.72 -3.78
N VAL A 101 -1.61 -7.16 -4.97
CA VAL A 101 -0.33 -6.61 -5.43
C VAL A 101 -0.39 -5.10 -5.39
N VAL A 102 0.47 -4.48 -4.59
CA VAL A 102 0.56 -3.04 -4.43
C VAL A 102 1.82 -2.48 -5.06
N SER A 103 1.73 -1.27 -5.62
CA SER A 103 2.94 -0.52 -5.98
C SER A 103 3.72 -0.11 -4.74
N ASP A 104 5.04 0.11 -4.89
CA ASP A 104 5.88 0.56 -3.77
C ASP A 104 5.40 1.88 -3.17
N ARG A 105 4.80 2.76 -3.99
CA ARG A 105 4.18 4.00 -3.52
C ARG A 105 3.04 3.73 -2.54
N VAL A 106 2.17 2.77 -2.83
CA VAL A 106 1.02 2.44 -1.96
C VAL A 106 1.51 1.87 -0.64
N ARG A 107 2.51 0.98 -0.68
CA ARG A 107 3.15 0.45 0.53
C ARG A 107 3.79 1.58 1.35
N ARG A 108 4.51 2.49 0.70
CA ARG A 108 5.14 3.63 1.37
C ARG A 108 4.12 4.52 2.06
N ILE A 109 2.97 4.80 1.44
CA ILE A 109 1.94 5.62 2.10
C ILE A 109 1.52 4.95 3.41
N ALA A 110 1.23 3.65 3.42
CA ALA A 110 0.88 2.95 4.67
C ALA A 110 2.00 2.99 5.73
N GLU A 111 3.26 2.91 5.32
CA GLU A 111 4.42 3.01 6.22
C GLU A 111 4.71 4.44 6.73
N GLU A 112 4.21 5.48 6.06
CA GLU A 112 4.35 6.87 6.55
C GLU A 112 3.19 7.25 7.49
N GLU A 113 2.02 6.62 7.33
CA GLU A 113 0.83 6.84 8.17
C GLU A 113 0.82 5.99 9.45
N ALA A 114 1.63 4.93 9.51
CA ALA A 114 1.80 4.08 10.69
C ALA A 114 2.68 4.74 11.75
#